data_AF-X8ANB1-F1
#
_entry.id   AF-X8ANB1-F1
#
_cell.length_a   1.000
_cell.length_b   1.000
_cell.length_c   1.000
_cell.angle_alpha   90.00
_cell.angle_beta   90.00
_cell.angle_gamma   90.00
#
_symmetry.space_group_name_H-M   'P 1'
#
loop_
_entity.id
_entity.type
_entity.pdbx_description
1 polymer ?
#
loop_
_entity_poly.entity_id
_entity_poly.type
_entity_poly.pdbx_seq_one_letter_code
_entity_poly.pdbx_strand_id
1 'polypeptide(L)'
;MALHQRTRVRAHPQPVVAQAHAGGSSGGSAAAVAAGLVAAAIGSDGAGSIRIPAAWTHLVGIKPQRGRISTWPLPEAFNGITVNGVLARTVEDAALVLDAVSGNVDGDLHKPPR
;
A
#
# COMPACT_ATOMS: atom_id res chain seq x y z
N MET A 1 -18.92 29.60 -11.22
CA MET A 1 -18.42 28.20 -11.33
C MET A 1 -17.60 27.93 -10.08
N ALA A 2 -18.19 27.34 -9.04
CA ALA A 2 -17.61 27.29 -7.70
C ALA A 2 -16.55 26.18 -7.61
N LEU A 3 -15.32 26.57 -7.28
CA LEU A 3 -14.21 25.65 -7.02
C LEU A 3 -14.53 24.92 -5.70
N HIS A 4 -14.92 23.65 -5.81
CA HIS A 4 -15.16 22.78 -4.67
C HIS A 4 -13.80 22.52 -3.99
N GLN A 5 -13.48 23.30 -2.96
CA GLN A 5 -12.33 23.04 -2.09
C GLN A 5 -12.63 21.76 -1.30
N ARG A 6 -12.30 20.61 -1.90
CA ARG A 6 -12.34 19.33 -1.20
C ARG A 6 -11.30 19.42 -0.08
N THR A 7 -11.79 19.38 1.16
CA THR A 7 -10.98 19.24 2.36
C THR A 7 -10.12 17.98 2.22
N ARG A 8 -8.86 18.16 1.80
CA ARG A 8 -7.85 17.13 1.98
C ARG A 8 -7.75 16.92 3.48
N VAL A 9 -8.21 15.77 3.98
CA VAL A 9 -7.82 15.30 5.30
C VAL A 9 -6.32 15.07 5.20
N ARG A 10 -5.53 16.12 5.49
CA ARG A 10 -4.12 15.96 5.78
C ARG A 10 -4.10 15.09 7.03
N ALA A 11 -3.60 13.87 6.92
CA ALA A 11 -3.02 13.23 8.09
C ALA A 11 -2.03 14.26 8.66
N HIS A 12 -2.30 14.75 9.87
CA HIS A 12 -1.35 15.58 10.59
C HIS A 12 -0.05 14.76 10.64
N PRO A 13 1.11 15.30 10.22
CA PRO A 13 2.35 14.57 10.30
C PRO A 13 2.64 14.35 11.79
N GLN A 14 2.23 13.18 12.30
CA GLN A 14 2.75 12.71 13.56
C GLN A 14 4.19 12.32 13.28
N PRO A 15 5.15 12.77 14.10
CA PRO A 15 6.52 12.32 13.94
C PRO A 15 6.52 10.80 14.05
N VAL A 16 7.03 10.10 13.04
CA VAL A 16 7.56 8.76 13.28
C VAL A 16 8.57 8.94 14.40
N VAL A 17 8.25 8.44 15.59
CA VAL A 17 9.16 8.48 16.72
C VAL A 17 10.42 7.76 16.23
N ALA A 18 11.53 8.48 16.05
CA ALA A 18 12.72 7.97 15.36
C ALA A 18 13.34 6.71 16.02
N GLN A 19 12.87 6.35 17.21
CA GLN A 19 13.26 5.15 17.96
C GLN A 19 12.20 4.04 17.99
N ALA A 20 11.01 4.24 17.39
CA ALA A 20 9.97 3.22 17.30
C ALA A 20 10.06 2.46 15.97
N HIS A 21 9.88 1.13 16.01
CA HIS A 21 9.87 0.30 14.81
C HIS A 21 8.68 0.68 13.93
N ALA A 22 8.86 0.78 12.60
CA ALA A 22 7.79 1.17 11.66
C ALA A 22 6.78 0.05 11.34
N GLY A 23 6.75 -1.04 12.12
CA GLY A 23 6.09 -2.30 11.74
C GLY A 23 6.78 -3.03 10.59
N GLY A 24 6.19 -4.12 10.08
CA GLY A 24 6.83 -4.90 9.01
C GLY A 24 5.96 -6.00 8.39
N SER A 25 6.40 -6.61 7.30
CA SER A 25 7.70 -6.43 6.64
C SER A 25 7.85 -5.16 5.81
N SER A 26 6.77 -4.51 5.35
CA SER A 26 6.84 -3.29 4.53
C SER A 26 7.15 -2.00 5.32
N GLY A 27 7.92 -2.12 6.41
CA GLY A 27 8.25 -1.01 7.30
C GLY A 27 9.07 0.08 6.62
N GLY A 28 10.00 -0.28 5.73
CA GLY A 28 10.77 0.68 4.94
C GLY A 28 9.88 1.52 3.99
N SER A 29 8.97 0.86 3.27
CA SER A 29 7.98 1.53 2.40
C SER A 29 7.10 2.49 3.18
N ALA A 30 6.60 2.06 4.34
CA ALA A 30 5.77 2.90 5.21
C ALA A 30 6.56 4.09 5.77
N ALA A 31 7.78 3.86 6.26
CA ALA A 31 8.66 4.92 6.75
C ALA A 31 8.96 5.96 5.66
N ALA A 32 9.22 5.53 4.42
CA ALA A 32 9.49 6.45 3.31
C ALA A 32 8.29 7.33 2.95
N VAL A 33 7.07 6.77 2.94
CA VAL A 33 5.84 7.53 2.68
C VAL A 33 5.52 8.49 3.84
N ALA A 34 5.68 8.02 5.09
CA ALA A 34 5.41 8.80 6.29
C ALA A 34 6.40 9.97 6.46
N ALA A 35 7.68 9.75 6.15
CA ALA A 35 8.71 10.80 6.13
C ALA A 35 8.58 11.76 4.93
N GLY A 36 7.62 11.53 4.02
CA GLY A 36 7.41 12.37 2.84
C GLY A 36 8.48 12.23 1.76
N LEU A 37 9.31 11.18 1.82
CA LEU A 37 10.34 10.90 0.81
C LEU A 37 9.72 10.47 -0.52
N VAL A 38 8.58 9.77 -0.46
CA VAL A 38 7.79 9.36 -1.63
C VAL A 38 6.31 9.68 -1.42
N ALA A 39 5.56 9.79 -2.51
CA ALA A 39 4.12 10.06 -2.48
C ALA A 39 3.31 8.83 -2.01
N ALA A 40 3.71 7.64 -2.47
CA ALA A 40 3.15 6.35 -2.14
C ALA A 40 4.21 5.27 -2.36
N ALA A 41 3.98 4.07 -1.84
CA ALA A 41 4.89 2.94 -2.00
C ALA A 41 4.12 1.63 -2.17
N ILE A 42 4.75 0.68 -2.85
CA ILE A 42 4.29 -0.71 -2.90
C ILE A 42 4.86 -1.47 -1.70
N GLY A 43 4.03 -2.33 -1.13
CA GLY A 43 4.42 -3.30 -0.11
C GLY A 43 3.81 -4.66 -0.40
N SER A 44 4.17 -5.64 0.42
CA SER A 44 3.56 -6.98 0.39
C SER A 44 2.87 -7.29 1.72
N ASP A 45 1.75 -8.02 1.67
CA ASP A 45 0.96 -8.39 2.84
C ASP A 45 0.53 -9.85 2.74
N GLY A 46 1.16 -10.70 3.55
CA GLY A 46 0.72 -12.06 3.82
C GLY A 46 0.10 -12.21 5.21
N ALA A 47 0.74 -11.61 6.23
CA ALA A 47 0.34 -11.67 7.63
C ALA A 47 0.01 -10.30 8.24
N GLY A 48 -0.31 -9.29 7.42
CA GLY A 48 -0.53 -7.91 7.87
C GLY A 48 0.58 -6.94 7.46
N SER A 49 1.50 -7.34 6.60
CA SER A 49 2.73 -6.60 6.33
C SER A 49 2.57 -5.30 5.53
N ILE A 50 1.36 -4.93 5.10
CA ILE A 50 1.00 -3.57 4.68
C ILE A 50 0.19 -2.88 5.77
N ARG A 51 -0.80 -3.59 6.33
CA ARG A 51 -1.76 -3.02 7.29
C ARG A 51 -1.12 -2.64 8.64
N ILE A 52 -0.21 -3.46 9.16
CA ILE A 52 0.52 -3.22 10.41
C ILE A 52 1.41 -1.97 10.29
N PRO A 53 2.34 -1.89 9.32
CA PRO A 53 3.17 -0.69 9.20
C PRO A 53 2.37 0.56 8.85
N ALA A 54 1.26 0.45 8.09
CA ALA A 54 0.36 1.58 7.85
C ALA A 54 -0.25 2.12 9.16
N ALA A 55 -0.77 1.23 10.02
CA ALA A 55 -1.35 1.60 11.30
C ALA A 55 -0.33 2.27 12.23
N TRP A 56 0.93 1.80 12.22
CA TRP A 56 1.98 2.30 13.10
C TRP A 56 2.61 3.62 12.62
N THR A 57 2.47 3.94 11.34
CA THR A 57 3.06 5.14 10.71
C THR A 57 2.02 6.16 10.25
N HIS A 58 0.76 6.02 10.68
CA HIS A 58 -0.35 6.90 10.33
C HIS A 58 -0.60 7.03 8.82
N LEU A 59 -0.55 5.90 8.11
CA LEU A 59 -0.80 5.82 6.68
C LEU A 59 -2.08 5.04 6.37
N VAL A 60 -2.53 5.16 5.14
CA VAL A 60 -3.49 4.26 4.51
C VAL A 60 -2.71 3.09 3.91
N GLY A 61 -3.09 1.86 4.26
CA GLY A 61 -2.53 0.63 3.69
C GLY A 61 -3.62 -0.23 3.06
N ILE A 62 -3.57 -0.44 1.74
CA ILE A 62 -4.51 -1.30 1.02
C ILE A 62 -3.87 -2.66 0.76
N LYS A 63 -4.47 -3.71 1.35
CA LYS A 63 -4.25 -5.11 0.93
C LYS A 63 -5.38 -5.51 -0.03
N PRO A 64 -5.13 -5.56 -1.35
CA PRO A 64 -6.19 -5.88 -2.31
C PRO A 64 -6.58 -7.37 -2.27
N GLN A 65 -7.57 -7.72 -3.09
CA GLN A 65 -7.85 -9.11 -3.45
C GLN A 65 -6.63 -9.73 -4.16
N ARG A 66 -6.42 -11.03 -3.95
CA ARG A 66 -5.37 -11.79 -4.64
C ARG A 66 -5.48 -11.65 -6.16
N GLY A 67 -4.33 -11.47 -6.82
CA GLY A 67 -4.25 -11.29 -8.26
C GLY A 67 -4.68 -9.92 -8.78
N ARG A 68 -5.06 -8.97 -7.89
CA ARG A 68 -5.35 -7.58 -8.30
C ARG A 68 -4.12 -6.89 -8.87
N ILE A 69 -2.97 -7.12 -8.25
CA ILE A 69 -1.65 -6.73 -8.74
C ILE A 69 -0.91 -8.02 -9.08
N SER A 70 -0.38 -8.10 -10.30
CA SER A 70 0.46 -9.22 -10.75
C SER A 70 1.56 -9.56 -9.75
N THR A 71 1.76 -10.86 -9.52
CA THR A 71 2.88 -11.39 -8.72
C THR A 71 3.82 -12.25 -9.55
N TRP A 72 3.58 -12.37 -10.86
CA TRP A 72 4.49 -13.05 -11.78
C TRP A 72 5.94 -12.49 -11.66
N PRO A 73 6.97 -13.37 -11.63
CA PRO A 73 6.94 -14.83 -11.81
C PRO A 73 6.77 -15.65 -10.52
N LEU A 74 6.40 -15.04 -9.41
CA LEU A 74 6.36 -15.65 -8.08
C LEU A 74 4.92 -15.69 -7.50
N PRO A 75 4.02 -16.53 -8.07
CA PRO A 75 2.59 -16.47 -7.76
C PRO A 75 2.23 -16.82 -6.31
N GLU A 76 3.04 -17.67 -5.66
CA GLU A 76 2.71 -18.33 -4.40
C GLU A 76 3.65 -17.96 -3.23
N ALA A 77 4.16 -16.72 -3.22
CA ALA A 77 5.03 -16.25 -2.14
C ALA A 77 4.39 -16.46 -0.75
N PHE A 78 5.15 -17.09 0.15
CA PHE A 78 4.70 -17.48 1.49
C PHE A 78 3.43 -18.36 1.45
N ASN A 79 3.52 -19.49 0.75
CA ASN A 79 2.43 -20.46 0.58
C ASN A 79 1.14 -19.83 0.02
N GLY A 80 1.30 -18.88 -0.91
CA GLY A 80 0.17 -18.27 -1.58
C GLY A 80 -0.68 -17.38 -0.69
N ILE A 81 -0.20 -16.87 0.44
CA ILE A 81 -0.97 -15.92 1.24
C ILE A 81 -0.63 -14.46 0.93
N THR A 82 0.58 -14.21 0.40
CA THR A 82 1.06 -12.85 0.11
C THR A 82 0.36 -12.23 -1.09
N VAL A 83 0.08 -10.93 -1.00
CA VAL A 83 -0.31 -10.08 -2.14
C VAL A 83 0.50 -8.78 -2.11
N ASN A 84 0.69 -8.16 -3.26
CA ASN A 84 1.19 -6.79 -3.33
C ASN A 84 0.03 -5.81 -3.07
N GLY A 85 0.35 -4.65 -2.51
CA GLY A 85 -0.61 -3.58 -2.24
C GLY A 85 0.07 -2.24 -2.03
N VAL A 86 -0.68 -1.26 -1.54
CA VAL A 86 -0.28 0.16 -1.57
C VAL A 86 -0.27 0.77 -0.18
N LEU A 87 0.74 1.60 0.08
CA LEU A 87 0.86 2.51 1.22
C LEU A 87 0.83 3.95 0.72
N ALA A 88 -0.06 4.79 1.25
CA ALA A 88 -0.12 6.22 0.94
C ALA A 88 -0.64 7.05 2.12
N ARG A 89 -0.53 8.38 2.04
CA ARG A 89 -1.03 9.29 3.11
C ARG A 89 -2.54 9.54 3.04
N THR A 90 -3.18 9.28 1.90
CA THR A 90 -4.61 9.46 1.70
C THR A 90 -5.22 8.26 0.99
N VAL A 91 -6.54 8.07 1.16
CA VAL A 91 -7.28 7.01 0.46
C VAL A 91 -7.30 7.26 -1.05
N GLU A 92 -7.40 8.52 -1.48
CA GLU A 92 -7.38 8.92 -2.89
C GLU A 92 -6.05 8.55 -3.55
N ASP A 93 -4.91 8.88 -2.92
CA ASP A 93 -3.58 8.52 -3.44
C ASP A 93 -3.39 6.99 -3.47
N ALA A 94 -3.85 6.29 -2.43
CA ALA A 94 -3.77 4.83 -2.39
C ALA A 94 -4.59 4.18 -3.50
N ALA A 95 -5.80 4.69 -3.77
CA ALA A 95 -6.67 4.21 -4.83
C ALA A 95 -6.09 4.49 -6.22
N LEU A 96 -5.56 5.69 -6.46
CA LEU A 96 -4.91 6.06 -7.72
C LEU A 96 -3.74 5.15 -8.05
N VAL A 97 -2.87 4.89 -7.07
CA VAL A 97 -1.72 4.01 -7.27
C VAL A 97 -2.19 2.58 -7.46
N LEU A 98 -3.15 2.10 -6.67
CA LEU A 98 -3.69 0.75 -6.84
C LEU A 98 -4.27 0.56 -8.24
N ASP A 99 -5.01 1.53 -8.76
CA ASP A 99 -5.56 1.49 -10.11
C ASP A 99 -4.44 1.40 -11.16
N ALA A 100 -3.40 2.23 -11.03
CA ALA A 100 -2.26 2.26 -11.94
C ALA A 100 -1.43 0.96 -11.95
N VAL A 101 -1.33 0.26 -10.81
CA VAL A 101 -0.57 -1.00 -10.71
C VAL A 101 -1.45 -2.24 -10.78
N SER A 102 -2.77 -2.08 -10.90
CA SER A 102 -3.69 -3.20 -11.06
C SER A 102 -3.60 -3.77 -12.46
N GLY A 103 -3.70 -5.09 -12.55
CA GLY A 103 -3.65 -5.79 -13.82
C GLY A 103 -2.95 -7.13 -13.70
N ASN A 104 -3.22 -7.97 -14.69
CA ASN A 104 -2.60 -9.27 -14.82
C ASN A 104 -1.71 -9.30 -16.06
N VAL A 105 -0.64 -10.09 -15.98
CA VAL A 105 0.22 -10.44 -17.11
C VAL A 105 0.04 -11.90 -17.49
N ASP A 106 0.58 -12.27 -18.65
CA ASP A 106 0.67 -13.67 -19.05
C ASP A 106 1.58 -14.42 -18.07
N GLY A 107 1.06 -15.53 -17.53
CA GLY A 107 1.72 -16.31 -16.47
C GLY A 107 1.14 -16.10 -15.07
N ASP A 108 0.36 -15.05 -14.81
CA ASP A 108 -0.29 -14.89 -13.50
C ASP A 108 -1.23 -16.07 -13.19
N LEU A 109 -1.04 -16.68 -12.01
CA LEU A 109 -1.87 -17.78 -11.53
C LEU A 109 -3.26 -17.31 -11.09
N HIS A 110 -3.32 -16.14 -10.45
CA HIS A 110 -4.56 -15.60 -9.89
C HIS A 110 -5.03 -14.39 -10.69
N LYS A 111 -6.22 -14.49 -11.27
CA LYS A 111 -6.82 -13.44 -12.09
C LYS A 111 -8.25 -13.18 -11.62
N PRO A 112 -8.47 -12.19 -10.73
CA PRO A 112 -9.82 -11.88 -10.28
C PRO A 112 -10.66 -11.35 -11.45
N PRO A 113 -11.99 -11.53 -11.41
CA PRO A 113 -12.89 -10.88 -12.36
C PRO A 113 -12.66 -9.36 -12.35
N ARG A 114 -12.80 -8.72 -13.52
CA ARG A 114 -12.71 -7.27 -13.65
C ARG A 114 -13.93 -6.59 -13.06
#